data_AF-A0A4U9D0I8-F1
#
_entry.id   AF-A0A4U9D0I8-F1
#
_cell.length_a   1.000
_cell.length_b   1.000
_cell.length_c   1.000
_cell.angle_alpha   90.00
_cell.angle_beta   90.00
_cell.angle_gamma   90.00
#
_symmetry.space_group_name_H-M   'P 1'
#
loop_
_entity.id
_entity.type
_entity.pdbx_description
1 polymer ?
#
loop_
_entity_poly.entity_id
_entity_poly.type
_entity_poly.pdbx_seq_one_letter_code
_entity_poly.pdbx_strand_id
1 'polypeptide(L)'
;MVSGNALFFHGAPCALDLMLCADSRSFLYVDVPNGGFDPQLSSFSPGSLVMWTNILAAQERCRRDNKTLYFSIGRNGKGWGYKQQWADLFPVRKVLML
;
A
#
# COMPACT_ATOMS: atom_id res chain seq x y z
N MET A 1 -2.78 -3.35 13.33
CA MET A 1 -2.11 -4.59 12.91
C MET A 1 -1.08 -4.23 11.83
N VAL A 2 0.07 -4.90 11.78
CA VAL A 2 1.03 -4.76 10.67
C VAL A 2 0.86 -5.96 9.74
N SER A 3 0.83 -5.74 8.44
CA SER A 3 0.78 -6.77 7.41
C SER A 3 1.60 -6.34 6.19
N GLY A 4 1.70 -7.18 5.17
CA GLY A 4 2.47 -6.89 3.96
C GLY A 4 2.94 -8.15 3.27
N ASN A 5 3.38 -8.00 2.03
CA ASN A 5 4.04 -9.07 1.28
C ASN A 5 5.53 -8.74 1.10
N ALA A 6 6.34 -9.81 1.03
CA ALA A 6 7.72 -9.76 0.60
C ALA A 6 7.86 -10.61 -0.67
N LEU A 7 8.44 -10.02 -1.71
CA LEU A 7 8.75 -10.68 -2.96
C LEU A 7 10.17 -11.24 -2.91
N PHE A 8 10.34 -12.44 -3.45
CA PHE A 8 11.63 -13.13 -3.54
C PHE A 8 12.01 -13.37 -5.00
N PHE A 9 13.28 -13.15 -5.32
CA PHE A 9 13.88 -13.45 -6.61
C PHE A 9 15.08 -14.40 -6.38
N HIS A 10 15.02 -15.59 -6.97
CA HIS A 10 15.99 -16.68 -6.72
C HIS A 10 16.22 -16.97 -5.22
N GLY A 11 15.18 -16.90 -4.41
CA GLY A 11 15.24 -17.16 -2.97
C GLY A 11 15.78 -16.01 -2.12
N ALA A 12 16.20 -14.89 -2.71
CA ALA A 12 16.58 -13.67 -1.99
C ALA A 12 15.41 -12.67 -1.96
N PRO A 13 15.15 -11.97 -0.83
CA PRO A 13 14.12 -10.95 -0.78
C PRO A 13 14.51 -9.75 -1.66
N CYS A 14 13.60 -9.32 -2.54
CA CYS A 14 13.88 -8.26 -3.52
C CYS A 14 12.90 -7.09 -3.47
N ALA A 15 11.72 -7.24 -2.84
CA ALA A 15 10.85 -6.11 -2.55
C ALA A 15 9.93 -6.41 -1.38
N LEU A 16 9.52 -5.37 -0.65
CA LEU A 16 8.54 -5.46 0.42
C LEU A 16 7.81 -4.14 0.60
N ASP A 17 6.61 -4.22 1.15
CA ASP A 17 5.80 -3.08 1.57
C ASP A 17 5.20 -3.38 2.94
N LEU A 18 5.39 -2.47 3.89
CA LEU A 18 4.79 -2.53 5.22
C LEU A 18 3.44 -1.84 5.20
N MET A 19 2.38 -2.59 5.48
CA MET A 19 1.01 -2.11 5.59
C MET A 19 0.58 -1.98 7.05
N LEU A 20 0.27 -0.76 7.46
CA LEU A 20 -0.38 -0.47 8.75
C LEU A 20 -1.89 -0.55 8.57
N CYS A 21 -2.53 -1.47 9.29
CA CYS A 21 -3.96 -1.73 9.15
C CYS A 21 -4.73 -1.36 10.43
N ALA A 22 -5.79 -0.58 10.25
CA ALA A 22 -6.84 -0.35 11.24
C ALA A 22 -8.13 -1.00 10.77
N ASP A 23 -8.61 -1.98 11.53
CA ASP A 23 -9.74 -2.82 11.17
C ASP A 23 -10.95 -2.50 12.06
N SER A 24 -12.09 -2.26 11.44
CA SER A 24 -13.35 -1.95 12.11
C SER A 24 -14.46 -2.93 11.67
N ARG A 25 -15.68 -2.70 12.14
CA ARG A 25 -16.84 -3.50 11.72
C ARG A 25 -17.23 -3.25 10.25
N SER A 26 -17.08 -2.02 9.75
CA SER A 26 -17.59 -1.62 8.42
C SER A 26 -16.49 -1.32 7.40
N PHE A 27 -15.25 -1.10 7.84
CA PHE A 27 -14.15 -0.77 6.95
C PHE A 27 -12.81 -1.34 7.42
N LEU A 28 -11.91 -1.50 6.45
CA LEU A 28 -10.49 -1.71 6.66
C LEU A 28 -9.75 -0.48 6.12
N TYR A 29 -9.00 0.19 6.98
CA TYR A 29 -8.06 1.23 6.57
C TYR A 29 -6.66 0.65 6.52
N VAL A 30 -5.96 0.89 5.41
CA VAL A 30 -4.58 0.46 5.16
C VAL A 30 -3.77 1.69 4.80
N ASP A 31 -2.65 1.90 5.49
CA ASP A 31 -1.63 2.90 5.14
C ASP A 31 -0.31 2.19 4.85
N VAL A 32 0.38 2.60 3.78
CA VAL A 32 1.64 2.00 3.33
C VAL A 32 2.78 3.01 3.49
N PRO A 33 3.27 3.24 4.73
CA PRO A 33 4.23 4.29 5.01
C PRO A 33 5.65 3.96 4.55
N ASN A 34 5.98 2.68 4.37
CA ASN A 34 7.34 2.25 4.10
C ASN A 34 7.36 1.00 3.23
N GLY A 35 8.33 0.97 2.33
CA GLY A 35 8.56 -0.10 1.38
C GLY A 35 9.96 0.03 0.80
N GLY A 36 10.39 -0.99 0.07
CA GLY A 36 11.70 -1.00 -0.54
C GLY A 36 11.82 -2.10 -1.56
N PHE A 37 12.72 -1.92 -2.50
CA PHE A 37 13.05 -2.94 -3.49
C PHE A 37 14.52 -2.86 -3.88
N ASP A 38 15.04 -3.96 -4.44
CA ASP A 38 16.38 -4.04 -5.00
C ASP A 38 16.47 -3.24 -6.32
N PRO A 39 17.24 -2.13 -6.36
CA PRO A 39 17.36 -1.31 -7.56
C PRO A 39 17.95 -2.05 -8.77
N GLN A 40 18.73 -3.12 -8.55
CA GLN A 40 19.28 -3.94 -9.64
C GLN A 40 18.18 -4.65 -10.44
N LEU A 41 17.02 -4.84 -9.83
CA LEU A 41 15.86 -5.49 -10.43
C LEU A 41 14.79 -4.47 -10.88
N SER A 42 15.12 -3.18 -10.95
CA SER A 42 14.19 -2.11 -11.32
C SER A 42 13.48 -2.34 -12.67
N SER A 43 14.15 -2.99 -13.64
CA SER A 43 13.55 -3.37 -14.93
C SER A 43 12.34 -4.30 -14.80
N PHE A 44 12.25 -5.07 -13.72
CA PHE A 44 11.11 -5.94 -13.41
C PHE A 44 10.01 -5.25 -12.59
N SER A 45 10.22 -3.99 -12.19
CA SER A 45 9.28 -3.21 -11.38
C SER A 45 8.80 -3.91 -10.09
N PRO A 46 9.70 -4.48 -9.27
CA PRO A 46 9.32 -5.32 -8.12
C PRO A 46 8.51 -4.56 -7.06
N GLY A 47 8.73 -3.24 -6.90
CA GLY A 47 7.90 -2.37 -6.06
C GLY A 47 6.43 -2.32 -6.52
N SER A 48 6.19 -2.23 -7.82
CA SER A 48 4.83 -2.26 -8.38
C SER A 48 4.17 -3.63 -8.18
N LEU A 49 4.94 -4.72 -8.33
CA LEU A 49 4.43 -6.08 -8.13
C LEU A 49 3.99 -6.32 -6.67
N VAL A 50 4.78 -5.88 -5.69
CA VAL A 50 4.42 -6.04 -4.28
C VAL A 50 3.22 -5.15 -3.91
N MET A 51 3.18 -3.90 -4.38
CA MET A 51 2.04 -3.01 -4.14
C MET A 51 0.74 -3.53 -4.76
N TRP A 52 0.78 -4.03 -6.01
CA TRP A 52 -0.38 -4.65 -6.65
C TRP A 52 -0.87 -5.88 -5.88
N THR A 53 0.05 -6.75 -5.46
CA THR A 53 -0.26 -7.94 -4.65
C THR A 53 -0.94 -7.56 -3.34
N ASN A 54 -0.44 -6.53 -2.66
CA ASN A 54 -1.02 -6.00 -1.43
C ASN A 54 -2.44 -5.44 -1.62
N ILE A 55 -2.66 -4.66 -2.68
CA ILE A 55 -3.97 -4.10 -3.00
C ILE A 55 -4.98 -5.22 -3.26
N LEU A 56 -4.63 -6.22 -4.08
CA LEU A 56 -5.52 -7.36 -4.35
C LEU A 56 -5.85 -8.15 -3.08
N ALA A 57 -4.85 -8.41 -2.24
CA ALA A 57 -5.07 -9.12 -0.97
C ALA A 57 -6.01 -8.34 -0.02
N ALA A 58 -5.85 -7.01 0.05
CA ALA A 58 -6.71 -6.15 0.85
C ALA A 58 -8.15 -6.09 0.29
N GLN A 59 -8.30 -6.00 -1.03
CA GLN A 59 -9.60 -6.03 -1.71
C GLN A 59 -10.33 -7.35 -1.47
N GLU A 60 -9.64 -8.48 -1.65
CA GLU A 60 -10.22 -9.81 -1.45
C GLU A 60 -10.67 -10.01 0.00
N ARG A 61 -9.85 -9.56 0.96
CA ARG A 61 -10.23 -9.56 2.38
C ARG A 61 -11.50 -8.74 2.62
N CYS A 62 -11.57 -7.51 2.11
CA CYS A 62 -12.74 -6.66 2.27
C CYS A 62 -13.99 -7.24 1.62
N ARG A 63 -13.85 -7.84 0.43
CA ARG A 63 -14.94 -8.52 -0.28
C ARG A 63 -15.50 -9.68 0.53
N ARG A 64 -14.63 -10.53 1.09
CA ARG A 64 -15.03 -11.65 1.95
C ARG A 64 -15.71 -11.19 3.24
N ASP A 65 -15.20 -10.13 3.84
CA ASP A 65 -15.65 -9.64 5.14
C ASP A 65 -16.79 -8.59 5.02
N ASN A 66 -17.25 -8.29 3.80
CA ASN A 66 -18.22 -7.24 3.46
C ASN A 66 -17.90 -5.85 4.05
N LYS A 67 -16.66 -5.40 3.83
CA LYS A 67 -16.12 -4.12 4.34
C LYS A 67 -15.74 -3.18 3.21
N THR A 68 -15.79 -1.88 3.48
CA THR A 68 -15.18 -0.87 2.61
C THR A 68 -13.66 -0.87 2.79
N LEU A 69 -12.91 -0.87 1.69
CA LEU A 69 -11.46 -0.69 1.72
C LEU A 69 -11.09 0.80 1.56
N TYR A 70 -10.27 1.30 2.47
CA TYR A 70 -9.54 2.56 2.30
C TYR A 70 -8.04 2.26 2.24
N PHE A 71 -7.43 2.48 1.08
CA PHE A 71 -6.02 2.18 0.84
C PHE A 71 -5.25 3.47 0.57
N SER A 72 -4.34 3.82 1.47
CA SER A 72 -3.51 5.02 1.44
C SER A 72 -2.07 4.67 1.10
N ILE A 73 -1.52 5.31 0.07
CA ILE A 73 -0.10 5.26 -0.30
C ILE A 73 0.64 6.55 0.12
N GLY A 74 0.09 7.24 1.11
CA GLY A 74 0.65 8.44 1.72
C GLY A 74 0.56 9.69 0.85
N ARG A 75 1.37 10.69 1.22
CA ARG A 75 1.34 12.03 0.62
C ARG A 75 1.67 11.99 -0.88
N ASN A 76 1.02 12.86 -1.66
CA ASN A 76 1.43 13.21 -3.02
C ASN A 76 2.28 14.51 -2.99
N GLY A 77 3.44 14.49 -3.64
CA GLY A 77 4.43 15.57 -3.63
C GLY A 77 5.09 15.76 -4.99
N LYS A 78 5.93 16.79 -5.14
CA LYS A 78 6.69 17.01 -6.37
C LYS A 78 7.55 15.78 -6.68
N GLY A 79 7.44 15.24 -7.90
CA GLY A 79 8.16 14.04 -8.34
C GLY A 79 7.47 12.70 -8.05
N TRP A 80 6.30 12.69 -7.42
CA TRP A 80 5.56 11.45 -7.08
C TRP A 80 4.35 11.19 -7.97
N GLY A 81 4.41 11.66 -9.22
CA GLY A 81 3.32 11.52 -10.19
C GLY A 81 2.87 10.08 -10.42
N TYR A 82 3.78 9.10 -10.26
CA TYR A 82 3.47 7.68 -10.41
C TYR A 82 2.37 7.19 -9.44
N LYS A 83 2.22 7.81 -8.27
CA LYS A 83 1.21 7.42 -7.27
C LYS A 83 -0.23 7.52 -7.80
N GLN A 84 -0.46 8.39 -8.78
CA GLN A 84 -1.77 8.56 -9.42
C GLN A 84 -2.18 7.38 -10.30
N GLN A 85 -1.26 6.47 -10.62
CA GLN A 85 -1.61 5.20 -11.27
C GLN A 85 -2.31 4.23 -10.31
N TRP A 86 -2.19 4.47 -9.00
CA TRP A 86 -2.59 3.53 -7.95
C TRP A 86 -3.70 4.07 -7.05
N ALA A 87 -3.80 5.38 -6.90
CA ALA A 87 -4.78 6.02 -6.04
C ALA A 87 -5.18 7.41 -6.54
N ASP A 88 -6.46 7.73 -6.32
CA ASP A 88 -6.97 9.08 -6.51
C ASP A 88 -6.51 10.01 -5.39
N LEU A 89 -6.39 11.30 -5.71
CA LEU A 89 -6.06 12.32 -4.72
C LEU A 89 -7.26 12.61 -3.83
N PHE A 90 -7.07 12.45 -2.53
CA PHE A 90 -8.07 12.80 -1.53
C PHE A 90 -7.57 13.95 -0.63
N PRO A 91 -8.36 15.02 -0.44
CA PRO A 91 -7.96 16.12 0.42
C PRO A 91 -7.96 15.69 1.90
N VAL A 92 -6.82 15.85 2.57
CA VAL A 92 -6.71 15.63 4.02
C VAL A 92 -6.99 16.91 4.78
N ARG A 93 -7.67 16.81 5.92
CA ARG A 93 -7.93 17.93 6.83
C ARG A 93 -6.97 17.84 8.03
N LYS A 94 -6.60 19.01 8.57
CA LYS A 94 -5.84 19.09 9.82
C LYS A 94 -6.82 19.21 10.98
N VAL A 95 -6.63 18.41 12.02
CA VAL A 95 -7.29 18.65 13.31
C VAL A 95 -6.58 19.82 13.97
N LEU A 96 -7.30 20.91 14.21
CA LEU A 96 -6.84 21.99 15.07
C LEU A 96 -7.27 21.62 16.48
N MET A 97 -6.31 21.19 17.30
CA MET A 97 -6.54 21.05 18.74
C MET A 97 -6.47 22.47 19.32
N LEU A 98 -7.58 22.94 19.89
CA LEU A 98 -7.67 24.19 20.66
C LEU A 98 -7.13 23.96 22.08
#